data_AF-A0A4U6LAV1-F1
#
_entry.id   AF-A0A4U6LAV1-F1
#
_cell.length_a   1.000
_cell.length_b   1.000
_cell.length_c   1.000
_cell.angle_alpha   90.00
_cell.angle_beta   90.00
_cell.angle_gamma   90.00
#
_symmetry.space_group_name_H-M   'P 1'
#
loop_
_entity.id
_entity.type
_entity.pdbx_description
1 polymer ?
#
loop_
_entity_poly.entity_id
_entity_poly.type
_entity_poly.pdbx_seq_one_letter_code
_entity_poly.pdbx_strand_id
1 'polypeptide(L)'
;EAKAANKLNPVSESPIDPFGATGLSHELADEGLNPVTIIQNYANMSDPMKELEAAIESGRFHHDGNPIMSWCISNVVGKYLPGNDDVVKPIKEQNENKIDGAVAEIMAIGRAMLKEPGDFLSSLDPDDDLLIL
;
A
#
# COMPACT_ATOMS: atom_id res chain seq x y z
N GLU A 1 -16.98 7.19 8.52
CA GLU A 1 -16.65 6.33 7.36
C GLU A 1 -15.39 5.51 7.62
N ALA A 2 -14.22 6.12 7.87
CA ALA A 2 -12.96 5.41 8.10
C ALA A 2 -12.95 4.54 9.38
N LYS A 3 -13.38 5.07 10.54
CA LYS A 3 -13.61 4.26 11.76
C LYS A 3 -14.48 3.02 11.57
N ALA A 4 -15.51 3.10 10.74
CA ALA A 4 -16.42 1.97 10.50
C ALA A 4 -15.74 0.90 9.65
N ALA A 5 -15.01 1.31 8.61
CA ALA A 5 -14.18 0.41 7.81
C ALA A 5 -13.09 -0.26 8.67
N ASN A 6 -12.42 0.49 9.55
CA ASN A 6 -11.39 -0.03 10.45
C ASN A 6 -11.94 -1.05 11.48
N LYS A 7 -13.21 -0.92 11.89
CA LYS A 7 -13.85 -1.94 12.74
C LYS A 7 -14.09 -3.27 12.03
N LEU A 8 -14.36 -3.21 10.73
CA LEU A 8 -14.59 -4.41 9.92
C LEU A 8 -13.27 -5.04 9.47
N ASN A 9 -12.30 -4.20 9.09
CA ASN A 9 -10.98 -4.59 8.63
C ASN A 9 -9.94 -3.69 9.32
N PRO A 10 -9.40 -4.12 10.48
CA PRO A 10 -8.43 -3.33 11.23
C PRO A 10 -7.17 -3.03 10.41
N VAL A 11 -6.83 -1.75 10.31
CA VAL A 11 -5.59 -1.27 9.69
C VAL A 11 -4.62 -0.81 10.78
N SER A 12 -3.34 -1.17 10.62
CA SER A 12 -2.29 -0.77 11.55
C SER A 12 -1.74 0.63 11.25
N GLU A 13 -1.71 1.01 9.97
CA GLU A 13 -1.13 2.25 9.47
C GLU A 13 -1.89 2.73 8.22
N SER A 14 -1.90 4.04 7.99
CA SER A 14 -2.54 4.66 6.82
C SER A 14 -1.51 5.48 6.04
N PRO A 15 -0.96 4.99 4.92
CA PRO A 15 -0.03 5.78 4.15
C PRO A 15 -0.71 6.99 3.48
N ILE A 16 -0.06 8.16 3.53
CA ILE A 16 -0.60 9.41 2.97
C ILE A 16 0.45 10.14 2.12
N ASP A 17 0.01 10.76 1.03
CA ASP A 17 0.81 11.76 0.31
C ASP A 17 0.87 13.05 1.16
N PRO A 18 2.04 13.65 1.41
CA PRO A 18 2.14 14.91 2.16
C PRO A 18 1.41 16.10 1.52
N PHE A 19 1.18 16.11 0.20
CA PHE A 19 0.67 17.30 -0.48
C PHE A 19 -0.79 17.60 -0.10
N GLY A 20 -1.00 18.62 0.73
CA GLY A 20 -2.34 19.06 1.16
C GLY A 20 -3.02 18.14 2.18
N ALA A 21 -2.31 17.15 2.74
CA ALA A 21 -2.91 16.14 3.62
C ALA A 21 -2.81 16.44 5.12
N THR A 22 -2.38 17.64 5.53
CA THR A 22 -2.21 17.96 6.96
C THR A 22 -3.49 17.76 7.78
N GLY A 23 -4.64 18.26 7.29
CA GLY A 23 -5.93 18.09 7.97
C GLY A 23 -6.34 16.62 8.06
N LEU A 24 -6.27 15.90 6.93
CA LEU A 24 -6.58 14.49 6.86
C LEU A 24 -5.68 13.65 7.78
N SER A 25 -4.39 13.99 7.89
CA SER A 25 -3.45 13.33 8.81
C SER A 25 -3.90 13.48 10.26
N HIS A 26 -4.29 14.68 10.69
CA HIS A 26 -4.82 14.87 12.04
C HIS A 26 -6.10 14.07 12.28
N GLU A 27 -7.04 14.07 11.33
CA GLU A 27 -8.27 13.30 11.42
C GLU A 27 -7.96 11.79 11.57
N LEU A 28 -7.12 11.23 10.70
CA LEU A 28 -6.72 9.82 10.77
C LEU A 28 -6.01 9.48 12.09
N ALA A 29 -5.16 10.38 12.61
CA ALA A 29 -4.50 10.19 13.90
C ALA A 29 -5.51 10.19 15.06
N ASP A 30 -6.45 11.13 15.08
CA ASP A 30 -7.54 11.19 16.07
C ASP A 30 -8.48 9.96 15.97
N GLU A 31 -8.50 9.31 14.81
CA GLU A 31 -9.23 8.05 14.57
C GLU A 31 -8.43 6.80 14.95
N GLY A 32 -7.16 6.93 15.36
CA GLY A 32 -6.29 5.80 15.69
C GLY A 32 -5.79 5.01 14.47
N LEU A 33 -5.78 5.63 13.29
CA LEU A 33 -5.42 4.99 12.00
C LEU A 33 -3.94 5.17 11.62
N ASN A 34 -3.14 5.76 12.51
CA ASN A 34 -1.67 5.91 12.41
C ASN A 34 -1.21 6.33 11.01
N PRO A 35 -1.43 7.59 10.61
CA PRO A 35 -1.04 8.07 9.30
C PRO A 35 0.49 8.07 9.13
N VAL A 36 0.97 7.59 7.98
CA VAL A 36 2.40 7.53 7.63
C VAL A 36 2.63 8.30 6.34
N THR A 37 3.41 9.38 6.41
CA THR A 37 3.70 10.20 5.23
C THR A 37 4.65 9.47 4.28
N ILE A 38 4.25 9.34 3.02
CA ILE A 38 5.07 8.77 1.93
C ILE A 38 5.18 9.78 0.79
N ILE A 39 6.40 10.22 0.51
CA ILE A 39 6.69 11.08 -0.65
C ILE A 39 6.68 10.19 -1.91
N GLN A 40 5.91 10.56 -2.93
CA GLN A 40 5.78 9.81 -4.20
C GLN A 40 7.00 9.98 -5.15
N ASN A 41 8.20 9.71 -4.63
CA ASN A 41 9.45 9.69 -5.38
C ASN A 41 9.80 8.26 -5.83
N TYR A 42 10.84 8.12 -6.67
CA TYR A 42 11.27 6.81 -7.16
C TYR A 42 11.65 5.83 -6.02
N ALA A 43 12.28 6.32 -4.95
CA ALA A 43 12.74 5.49 -3.85
C ALA A 43 11.59 4.83 -3.09
N ASN A 44 10.47 5.53 -2.91
CA ASN A 44 9.31 4.99 -2.18
C ASN A 44 8.32 4.24 -3.06
N MET A 45 8.33 4.46 -4.38
CA MET A 45 7.30 3.93 -5.29
C MET A 45 7.77 2.76 -6.16
N SER A 46 9.08 2.64 -6.41
CA SER A 46 9.59 1.64 -7.36
C SER A 46 9.40 0.21 -6.86
N ASP A 47 9.81 -0.09 -5.62
CA ASP A 47 9.70 -1.47 -5.10
C ASP A 47 8.24 -1.90 -4.91
N PRO A 48 7.33 -1.06 -4.40
CA PRO A 48 5.93 -1.44 -4.28
C PRO A 48 5.21 -1.61 -5.62
N MET A 49 5.59 -0.87 -6.66
CA MET A 49 5.08 -1.12 -8.02
C MET A 49 5.48 -2.50 -8.54
N LYS A 50 6.75 -2.88 -8.36
CA LYS A 50 7.25 -4.19 -8.77
C LYS A 50 6.60 -5.32 -7.98
N GLU A 51 6.37 -5.14 -6.68
CA GLU A 51 5.66 -6.13 -5.89
C GLU A 51 4.19 -6.27 -6.34
N LEU A 52 3.50 -5.17 -6.66
CA LEU A 52 2.15 -5.25 -7.21
C LEU A 52 2.12 -6.06 -8.51
N GLU A 53 3.03 -5.78 -9.44
CA GLU A 53 3.17 -6.53 -10.69
C GLU A 53 3.43 -8.02 -10.42
N ALA A 54 4.43 -8.34 -9.58
CA ALA A 54 4.75 -9.71 -9.20
C ALA A 54 3.59 -10.43 -8.50
N ALA A 55 2.82 -9.74 -7.64
CA ALA A 55 1.67 -10.29 -6.95
C ALA A 55 0.51 -10.59 -7.91
N ILE A 56 0.32 -9.76 -8.94
CA ILE A 56 -0.66 -10.01 -10.01
C ILE A 56 -0.23 -11.20 -10.85
N GLU A 57 1.01 -11.21 -11.36
CA GLU A 57 1.52 -12.29 -12.21
C GLU A 57 1.51 -13.66 -11.52
N SER A 58 1.79 -13.69 -10.22
CA SER A 58 1.76 -14.91 -9.41
C SER A 58 0.37 -15.30 -8.89
N GLY A 59 -0.67 -14.49 -9.15
CA GLY A 59 -2.03 -14.75 -8.69
C GLY A 59 -2.24 -14.57 -7.18
N ARG A 60 -1.35 -13.85 -6.49
CA ARG A 60 -1.47 -13.52 -5.06
C ARG A 60 -2.31 -12.27 -4.81
N PHE A 61 -2.44 -11.40 -5.80
CA PHE A 61 -3.23 -10.18 -5.71
C PHE A 61 -4.71 -10.43 -6.02
N HIS A 62 -5.59 -10.02 -5.10
CA HIS A 62 -7.04 -10.20 -5.21
C HIS A 62 -7.73 -8.85 -5.04
N HIS A 63 -8.67 -8.53 -5.92
CA HIS A 63 -9.48 -7.31 -5.86
C HIS A 63 -10.97 -7.65 -6.05
N ASP A 64 -11.84 -6.78 -5.55
CA ASP A 64 -13.30 -6.96 -5.54
C ASP A 64 -14.00 -6.56 -6.86
N GLY A 65 -13.23 -6.18 -7.87
CA GLY A 65 -13.75 -5.67 -9.14
C GLY A 65 -14.35 -4.27 -9.06
N ASN A 66 -14.01 -3.46 -8.04
CA ASN A 66 -14.49 -2.08 -7.95
C ASN A 66 -14.17 -1.30 -9.25
N PRO A 67 -15.17 -0.72 -9.94
CA PRO A 67 -14.96 -0.09 -11.24
C PRO A 67 -14.11 1.18 -11.16
N ILE A 68 -14.13 1.90 -10.04
CA ILE A 68 -13.30 3.10 -9.83
C ILE A 68 -11.84 2.68 -9.64
N MET A 69 -11.59 1.64 -8.85
CA MET A 69 -10.23 1.12 -8.69
C MET A 69 -9.70 0.58 -10.03
N SER A 70 -10.51 -0.19 -10.75
CA SER A 70 -10.16 -0.71 -12.07
C SER A 70 -9.82 0.41 -13.05
N TRP A 71 -10.59 1.50 -13.04
CA TRP A 71 -10.29 2.69 -13.83
C TRP A 71 -8.99 3.36 -13.41
N CYS A 72 -8.74 3.54 -12.10
CA CYS A 72 -7.51 4.14 -11.61
C CYS A 72 -6.27 3.33 -12.03
N ILE A 73 -6.30 2.02 -11.86
CA ILE A 73 -5.23 1.11 -12.27
C ILE A 73 -5.02 1.18 -13.80
N SER A 74 -6.10 1.21 -14.60
CA SER A 74 -6.00 1.30 -16.06
C SER A 74 -5.34 2.58 -16.58
N ASN A 75 -5.28 3.63 -15.75
CA ASN A 75 -4.68 4.92 -16.08
C ASN A 75 -3.21 5.05 -15.68
N VAL A 76 -2.66 4.06 -14.96
CA VAL A 76 -1.28 4.10 -14.46
C VAL A 76 -0.31 3.84 -15.61
N VAL A 77 0.70 4.70 -15.73
CA VAL A 77 1.85 4.52 -16.61
C VAL A 77 3.12 4.57 -15.77
N GLY A 78 4.05 3.65 -16.03
CA GLY A 78 5.37 3.66 -15.40
C GLY A 78 6.26 4.75 -16.00
N LYS A 79 6.69 5.70 -15.17
CA LYS A 79 7.78 6.61 -15.53
C LYS A 79 9.09 6.04 -14.99
N TYR A 80 10.00 5.67 -15.89
CA TYR A 80 11.33 5.20 -15.52
C TYR A 80 12.26 6.37 -15.18
N LEU A 81 13.21 6.11 -14.29
CA LEU A 81 14.28 7.03 -13.95
C LEU A 81 15.20 7.21 -15.18
N PRO A 82 15.54 8.44 -15.61
CA PRO A 82 16.39 8.63 -16.77
C PRO A 82 17.74 7.90 -16.63
N GLY A 83 18.04 7.01 -17.58
CA GLY A 83 19.25 6.19 -17.56
C GLY A 83 19.19 4.95 -16.66
N ASN A 84 18.02 4.59 -16.13
CA ASN A 84 17.81 3.39 -15.34
C ASN A 84 16.40 2.80 -15.61
N ASP A 85 16.37 1.71 -16.36
CA ASP A 85 15.13 1.02 -16.76
C ASP A 85 14.56 0.11 -15.66
N ASP A 86 15.26 -0.02 -14.52
CA ASP A 86 14.80 -0.82 -13.39
C ASP A 86 14.07 0.03 -12.33
N VAL A 87 14.16 1.36 -12.37
CA VAL A 87 13.57 2.23 -11.33
C VAL A 87 12.39 2.99 -11.90
N VAL A 88 11.19 2.73 -11.37
CA VAL A 88 9.93 3.23 -11.92
C VAL A 88 9.10 3.93 -10.85
N LYS A 89 8.21 4.83 -11.28
CA LYS A 89 7.16 5.40 -10.41
C LYS A 89 5.85 5.58 -11.18
N PRO A 90 4.69 5.57 -10.51
CA PRO A 90 3.42 5.71 -11.20
C PRO A 90 3.22 7.16 -11.62
N ILE A 91 2.76 7.35 -12.86
CA ILE A 91 2.23 8.61 -13.37
C ILE A 91 0.91 8.34 -14.09
N LYS A 92 0.20 9.40 -14.41
CA LYS A 92 -0.95 9.37 -15.32
C LYS A 92 -0.52 9.87 -16.69
N GLU A 93 -1.10 9.31 -17.75
CA GLU A 93 -0.82 9.75 -19.12
C GLU A 93 -1.42 11.12 -19.42
N GLN A 94 -2.68 11.33 -19.03
CA GLN A 94 -3.45 12.55 -19.28
C GLN A 94 -3.83 13.24 -17.97
N ASN A 95 -4.08 14.55 -18.00
CA ASN A 95 -4.36 15.31 -16.78
C ASN A 95 -5.72 14.97 -16.17
N GLU A 96 -6.66 14.55 -17.00
CA GLU A 96 -8.03 14.19 -16.65
C GLU A 96 -8.09 12.82 -15.95
N ASN A 97 -7.11 11.96 -16.23
CA ASN A 97 -7.00 10.65 -15.61
C ASN A 97 -6.80 10.77 -14.09
N LYS A 98 -7.35 9.79 -13.37
CA LYS A 98 -7.15 9.63 -11.93
C LYS A 98 -6.41 8.33 -11.70
N ILE A 99 -5.46 8.40 -10.77
CA ILE A 99 -4.66 7.27 -10.30
C ILE A 99 -4.60 7.23 -8.78
N ASP A 100 -5.42 8.04 -8.08
CA ASP A 100 -5.35 8.20 -6.63
C ASP A 100 -5.56 6.87 -5.90
N GLY A 101 -6.51 6.06 -6.36
CA GLY A 101 -6.73 4.71 -5.82
C GLY A 101 -5.52 3.78 -6.04
N ALA A 102 -4.95 3.79 -7.23
CA ALA A 102 -3.77 2.98 -7.56
C ALA A 102 -2.54 3.43 -6.77
N VAL A 103 -2.31 4.73 -6.62
CA VAL A 103 -1.19 5.27 -5.83
C VAL A 103 -1.37 4.94 -4.36
N ALA A 104 -2.59 5.05 -3.81
CA ALA A 104 -2.89 4.64 -2.45
C ALA A 104 -2.60 3.15 -2.22
N GLU A 105 -2.99 2.29 -3.17
CA GLU A 105 -2.69 0.86 -3.14
C GLU A 105 -1.19 0.57 -3.18
N ILE A 106 -0.46 1.18 -4.11
CA ILE A 106 1.01 1.02 -4.22
C ILE A 106 1.69 1.47 -2.91
N MET A 107 1.26 2.59 -2.32
CA MET A 107 1.78 3.05 -1.03
C MET A 107 1.45 2.06 0.11
N ALA A 108 0.26 1.46 0.12
CA ALA A 108 -0.13 0.45 1.10
C ALA A 108 0.71 -0.83 0.97
N ILE A 109 0.99 -1.29 -0.24
CA ILE A 109 1.92 -2.39 -0.50
C ILE A 109 3.31 -2.07 0.04
N GLY A 110 3.80 -0.84 -0.18
CA GLY A 110 5.09 -0.41 0.37
C GLY A 110 5.16 -0.45 1.88
N ARG A 111 4.06 -0.16 2.59
CA ARG A 111 3.98 -0.35 4.05
C ARG A 111 3.92 -1.83 4.43
N ALA A 112 3.15 -2.63 3.70
CA ALA A 112 3.03 -4.07 3.96
C ALA A 112 4.36 -4.81 3.79
N MET A 113 5.19 -4.42 2.81
CA MET A 113 6.52 -5.01 2.57
C MET A 113 7.51 -4.79 3.72
N LEU A 114 7.32 -3.74 4.53
CA LEU A 114 8.18 -3.44 5.69
C LEU A 114 7.75 -4.19 6.95
N LYS A 115 6.60 -4.86 6.92
CA LYS A 115 6.13 -5.64 8.05
C LYS A 115 6.96 -6.92 8.14
N GLU A 116 7.81 -6.99 9.15
CA GLU A 116 8.54 -8.22 9.44
C GLU A 116 7.55 -9.37 9.70
N PRO A 117 7.85 -10.61 9.27
CA PRO A 117 7.09 -11.77 9.70
C PRO A 117 7.10 -11.76 11.22
N GLY A 118 5.91 -11.78 11.84
CA GLY A 118 5.82 -11.88 13.29
C GLY A 118 6.68 -13.05 13.74
N ASP A 119 7.56 -12.82 14.72
CA ASP A 119 8.42 -13.87 15.25
C ASP A 119 7.51 -15.00 15.72
N PHE A 120 7.48 -16.12 14.97
CA PHE A 120 6.56 -17.22 15.23
C PHE A 120 6.70 -17.68 16.68
N LEU A 121 7.93 -17.67 17.20
CA LEU A 121 8.26 -18.00 18.58
C LEU A 121 7.60 -17.05 19.59
N SER A 122 7.42 -15.78 19.25
CA SER A 122 6.74 -14.80 20.11
C SER A 122 5.22 -14.98 20.16
N SER A 123 4.65 -15.74 19.21
CA SER A 123 3.22 -16.07 19.15
C SER A 123 2.87 -17.44 19.74
N LEU A 124 3.89 -18.23 20.11
CA LEU A 124 3.70 -19.50 20.80
C LEU A 124 3.44 -19.22 22.28
N ASP A 125 2.39 -19.82 22.83
CA ASP A 125 2.24 -19.89 24.27
C ASP A 125 3.35 -20.82 24.80
N PRO A 126 4.18 -20.39 25.77
CA PRO A 126 5.17 -21.26 26.39
C PRO A 126 4.56 -22.51 27.06
N ASP A 127 3.25 -22.53 27.30
CA ASP A 127 2.52 -23.68 27.84
C ASP A 127 1.90 -24.59 26.75
N ASP A 128 1.99 -24.24 25.46
CA ASP A 128 1.59 -25.14 24.38
C ASP A 128 2.66 -26.21 24.16
N ASP A 129 2.33 -27.47 24.45
CA ASP A 129 3.18 -28.64 24.20
C ASP A 129 3.54 -28.73 22.70
N LEU A 130 4.73 -28.23 22.36
CA LEU A 130 5.36 -28.37 21.05
C LEU A 130 5.58 -29.86 20.73
N LEU A 131 4.61 -30.48 20.07
CA LEU A 131 4.80 -31.75 19.36
C LEU A 131 5.70 -31.49 18.14
N ILE A 132 7.01 -31.54 18.37
CA ILE A 132 8.00 -31.62 17.31
C ILE A 132 7.98 -33.06 16.77
N LEU A 133 7.57 -33.23 15.51
CA LEU A 133 7.70 -34.48 14.73
C LEU A 133 9.11 -34.65 14.19
#